data_AF-A0A3R6WQX4-F1
#
_entry.id   AF-A0A3R6WQX4-F1
#
_cell.length_a   1.000
_cell.length_b   1.000
_cell.length_c   1.000
_cell.angle_alpha   90.00
_cell.angle_beta   90.00
_cell.angle_gamma   90.00
#
_symmetry.space_group_name_H-M   'P 1'
#
loop_
_entity.id
_entity.type
_entity.pdbx_description
1 polymer ?
#
loop_
_entity_poly.entity_id
_entity_poly.type
_entity_poly.pdbx_seq_one_letter_code
_entity_poly.pdbx_strand_id
1 'polypeptide(L)'
;MVSATTSLLPEIPTSPVAHWNMEVYAVVAIAAVASWLVFYYFTEEASKVRLVFNESSKLNQFISTSAYHPPWWAMSAHVQVLLTVVWPQAKVEYSREMLRLQDGGHVAVDWCKGTAHLAEDAPIVLVLHGLTGCSDGYRSFCADALQAGYRPVVFNKRGHGGSTLAVPLLQAFGCVKDMKEVIHHIQRLFPASSIVGMSCHPLSSCA
;
A
#
# COMPACT_ATOMS: atom_id res chain seq x y z
N MET A 1 38.47 -64.27 -2.14
CA MET A 1 37.72 -64.11 -3.39
C MET A 1 36.26 -63.93 -3.05
N VAL A 2 35.78 -62.69 -3.00
CA VAL A 2 34.34 -62.37 -2.89
C VAL A 2 34.06 -61.43 -4.05
N SER A 3 33.31 -61.93 -5.03
CA SER A 3 33.01 -61.24 -6.28
C SER A 3 31.89 -60.24 -6.02
N ALA A 4 32.14 -58.95 -6.27
CA ALA A 4 31.13 -57.92 -6.20
C ALA A 4 30.16 -58.07 -7.39
N THR A 5 28.90 -58.36 -7.11
CA THR A 5 27.80 -58.31 -8.08
C THR A 5 27.32 -56.87 -8.21
N THR A 6 27.73 -56.22 -9.29
CA THR A 6 27.21 -54.90 -9.69
C THR A 6 25.77 -55.08 -10.20
N SER A 7 24.78 -54.72 -9.39
CA SER A 7 23.38 -54.65 -9.80
C SER A 7 23.16 -53.48 -10.77
N LEU A 8 22.80 -53.80 -12.01
CA LEU A 8 22.41 -52.84 -13.04
C LEU A 8 21.08 -52.17 -12.64
N LEU A 9 21.09 -50.86 -12.41
CA LEU A 9 19.86 -50.07 -12.34
C LEU A 9 19.28 -49.90 -13.75
N PRO A 10 17.94 -49.96 -13.93
CA PRO A 10 17.31 -49.75 -15.22
C PRO A 10 17.49 -48.29 -15.68
N GLU A 11 17.97 -48.10 -16.90
CA GLU A 11 18.07 -46.78 -17.52
C GLU A 11 16.67 -46.16 -17.70
N ILE A 12 16.51 -44.92 -17.24
CA ILE A 12 15.28 -44.14 -17.38
C ILE A 12 15.17 -43.71 -18.85
N PRO A 13 14.07 -44.01 -19.58
CA PRO A 13 13.92 -43.59 -20.95
C PRO A 13 13.73 -42.06 -21.01
N THR A 14 14.77 -41.35 -21.43
CA THR A 14 14.66 -39.93 -21.79
C THR A 14 13.87 -39.84 -23.08
N SER A 15 12.61 -39.45 -23.01
CA SER A 15 11.87 -39.08 -24.21
C SER A 15 12.59 -37.93 -24.91
N PRO A 16 12.69 -37.92 -26.25
CA PRO A 16 13.31 -36.81 -26.95
C PRO A 16 12.46 -35.58 -26.73
N VAL A 17 13.01 -34.60 -26.01
CA VAL A 17 12.43 -33.25 -25.97
C VAL A 17 12.43 -32.78 -27.43
N ALA A 18 11.25 -32.58 -28.01
CA ALA A 18 11.13 -32.13 -29.38
C ALA A 18 11.88 -30.79 -29.53
N HIS A 19 13.05 -30.85 -30.16
CA HIS A 19 13.84 -29.67 -30.45
C HIS A 19 13.16 -28.95 -31.61
N TRP A 20 12.64 -27.76 -31.34
CA TRP A 20 12.04 -26.97 -32.41
C TRP A 20 13.15 -26.46 -33.32
N ASN A 21 12.86 -26.31 -34.61
CA ASN A 21 13.80 -25.67 -35.52
C ASN A 21 13.97 -24.19 -35.13
N MET A 22 15.16 -23.63 -35.36
CA MET A 22 15.49 -22.23 -35.06
C MET A 22 14.47 -21.22 -35.62
N GLU A 23 13.85 -21.54 -36.76
CA GLU A 23 12.81 -20.71 -37.37
C GLU A 23 11.56 -20.60 -36.49
N VAL A 24 11.15 -21.69 -35.83
CA VAL A 24 9.97 -21.65 -34.96
C VAL A 24 10.24 -20.86 -33.70
N TYR A 25 11.44 -20.97 -33.12
CA TYR A 25 11.85 -20.10 -32.02
C TYR A 25 11.84 -18.62 -32.43
N ALA A 26 12.29 -18.30 -33.64
CA ALA A 26 12.27 -16.94 -34.16
C ALA A 26 10.83 -16.41 -34.33
N VAL A 27 9.91 -17.20 -34.89
CA VAL A 27 8.50 -16.81 -35.06
C VAL A 27 7.83 -16.59 -33.70
N VAL A 28 8.05 -17.47 -32.73
CA VAL A 28 7.49 -17.31 -31.37
C VAL A 28 8.05 -16.06 -30.69
N ALA A 29 9.36 -15.80 -30.80
CA ALA A 29 9.97 -14.60 -30.25
C ALA A 29 9.40 -13.32 -30.89
N ILE A 30 9.25 -13.28 -32.22
CA ILE A 30 8.67 -12.15 -32.94
C ILE A 30 7.21 -11.93 -32.52
N ALA A 31 6.41 -12.99 -32.44
CA ALA A 31 5.00 -12.90 -32.01
C ALA A 31 4.88 -12.41 -30.56
N ALA A 32 5.76 -12.86 -29.67
CA ALA A 32 5.81 -12.40 -28.28
C ALA A 32 6.20 -10.92 -28.19
N VAL A 33 7.21 -10.48 -28.95
CA VAL A 33 7.64 -9.07 -29.01
C VAL A 33 6.54 -8.19 -29.61
N ALA A 34 5.92 -8.61 -30.71
CA ALA A 34 4.83 -7.88 -31.34
C ALA A 34 3.61 -7.77 -30.40
N SER A 35 3.25 -8.86 -29.71
CA SER A 35 2.18 -8.85 -28.71
C SER A 35 2.52 -7.95 -27.51
N TRP A 36 3.77 -7.97 -27.03
CA TRP A 36 4.25 -7.07 -25.98
C TRP A 36 4.20 -5.61 -26.41
N LEU A 37 4.66 -5.29 -27.63
CA LEU A 37 4.60 -3.95 -28.20
C LEU A 37 3.15 -3.47 -28.34
N VAL A 38 2.27 -4.31 -28.88
CA VAL A 38 0.84 -3.99 -29.00
C VAL A 38 0.23 -3.75 -27.62
N PHE A 39 0.48 -4.62 -26.65
CA PHE A 39 0.00 -4.44 -25.28
C PHE A 39 0.56 -3.16 -24.64
N TYR A 40 1.84 -2.85 -24.85
CA TYR A 40 2.47 -1.62 -24.40
C TYR A 40 1.79 -0.38 -25.00
N TYR A 41 1.63 -0.34 -26.33
CA TYR A 41 0.95 0.76 -27.03
C TYR A 41 -0.51 0.96 -26.59
N PHE A 42 -1.26 -0.12 -26.36
CA PHE A 42 -2.66 -0.03 -25.94
C PHE A 42 -2.85 0.24 -24.45
N THR A 43 -1.85 -0.01 -23.60
CA THR A 43 -1.94 0.26 -22.15
C THR A 43 -1.35 1.61 -21.74
N GLU A 44 -0.45 2.18 -22.56
CA GLU A 44 0.11 3.53 -22.39
C GLU A 44 -0.68 4.64 -23.08
N GLU A 45 -2.02 4.60 -23.09
CA GLU A 45 -2.75 5.84 -23.27
C GLU A 45 -2.60 6.67 -21.99
N ALA A 46 -1.47 7.38 -21.92
CA ALA A 46 -1.15 8.29 -20.84
C ALA A 46 -2.34 9.23 -20.67
N SER A 47 -3.08 9.05 -19.58
CA SER A 47 -4.17 9.94 -19.24
C SER A 47 -3.59 11.34 -19.19
N LYS A 48 -4.06 12.23 -20.08
CA LYS A 48 -3.65 13.64 -20.12
C LYS A 48 -4.25 14.36 -18.92
N VAL A 49 -3.84 13.96 -17.72
CA VAL A 49 -4.22 14.60 -16.47
C VAL A 49 -3.39 15.86 -16.34
N ARG A 50 -4.05 17.02 -16.44
CA ARG A 50 -3.41 18.30 -16.14
C ARG A 50 -3.21 18.40 -14.64
N LEU A 51 -1.97 18.32 -14.18
CA LEU A 51 -1.63 18.57 -12.78
C LEU A 51 -1.87 20.06 -12.47
N VAL A 52 -2.71 20.33 -11.47
CA VAL A 52 -2.94 21.68 -10.94
C VAL A 52 -2.44 21.68 -9.49
N PHE A 53 -1.36 22.41 -9.23
CA PHE A 53 -0.76 22.50 -7.91
C PHE A 53 -0.21 23.89 -7.66
N ASN A 54 0.01 24.22 -6.40
CA ASN A 54 0.70 25.45 -6.03
C ASN A 54 2.21 25.31 -6.31
N GLU A 55 2.70 26.02 -7.32
CA GLU A 55 4.12 25.97 -7.74
C GLU A 55 5.08 26.53 -6.69
N SER A 56 4.63 27.38 -5.75
CA SER A 56 5.51 27.88 -4.69
C SER A 56 5.89 26.83 -3.64
N SER A 57 5.20 25.68 -3.62
CA SER A 57 5.50 24.58 -2.71
C SER A 57 6.59 23.69 -3.30
N LYS A 58 7.75 23.63 -2.61
CA LYS A 58 8.84 22.69 -2.95
C LYS A 58 8.38 21.24 -3.03
N LEU A 59 7.44 20.83 -2.16
CA LEU A 59 6.86 19.49 -2.18
C LEU A 59 6.08 19.24 -3.47
N ASN A 60 5.26 20.20 -3.90
CA ASN A 60 4.46 20.03 -5.12
C ASN A 60 5.34 19.99 -6.38
N GLN A 61 6.41 20.80 -6.41
CA GLN A 61 7.42 20.74 -7.48
C GLN A 61 8.12 19.38 -7.52
N PHE A 62 8.48 18.83 -6.36
CA PHE A 62 9.09 17.51 -6.29
C PHE A 62 8.14 16.43 -6.83
N ILE A 63 6.88 16.43 -6.40
CA ILE A 63 5.87 15.47 -6.85
C ILE A 63 5.60 15.59 -8.35
N SER A 64 5.54 16.81 -8.90
CA SER A 64 5.27 16.99 -10.34
C SER A 64 6.37 16.45 -11.24
N THR A 65 7.62 16.41 -10.74
CA THR A 65 8.76 15.81 -11.46
C THR A 65 8.94 14.32 -11.20
N SER A 66 8.35 13.79 -10.13
CA SER A 66 8.51 12.39 -9.71
C SER A 66 7.40 11.52 -10.30
N ALA A 67 7.55 11.16 -11.58
CA ALA A 67 6.61 10.27 -12.26
C ALA A 67 6.71 8.83 -11.72
N TYR A 68 5.58 8.24 -11.34
CA TYR A 68 5.52 6.83 -11.00
C TYR A 68 5.49 6.00 -12.30
N HIS A 69 6.47 5.10 -12.44
CA HIS A 69 6.51 4.13 -13.52
C HIS A 69 6.22 2.74 -12.94
N PRO A 70 5.05 2.14 -13.21
CA PRO A 70 4.77 0.79 -12.74
C PRO A 70 5.77 -0.21 -13.37
N PRO A 71 6.06 -1.33 -12.71
CA PRO A 71 6.85 -2.37 -13.32
C PRO A 71 6.13 -2.94 -14.55
N TRP A 72 6.89 -3.48 -15.51
CA TRP A 72 6.39 -3.93 -16.81
C TRP A 72 5.21 -4.92 -16.74
N TRP A 73 5.09 -5.69 -15.64
CA TRP A 73 4.01 -6.66 -15.42
C TRP A 73 2.77 -6.06 -14.74
N ALA A 74 2.84 -4.82 -14.23
CA ALA A 74 1.75 -4.09 -13.59
C ALA A 74 1.38 -2.80 -14.34
N MET A 75 1.69 -2.71 -15.64
CA MET A 75 1.38 -1.51 -16.45
C MET A 75 -0.14 -1.27 -16.58
N SER A 76 -0.95 -2.33 -16.54
CA SER A 76 -2.41 -2.22 -16.60
C SER A 76 -3.02 -1.77 -15.27
N ALA A 77 -3.86 -0.73 -15.31
CA ALA A 77 -4.61 -0.27 -14.14
C ALA A 77 -5.47 -1.38 -13.50
N HIS A 78 -6.02 -2.29 -14.31
CA HIS A 78 -6.80 -3.43 -13.82
C HIS A 78 -5.94 -4.41 -13.00
N VAL A 79 -4.71 -4.67 -13.45
CA VAL A 79 -3.76 -5.50 -12.71
C VAL A 79 -3.41 -4.80 -11.40
N GLN A 80 -3.13 -3.50 -11.41
CA GLN A 80 -2.84 -2.74 -10.18
C GLN A 80 -3.98 -2.81 -9.17
N VAL A 81 -5.23 -2.66 -9.62
CA VAL A 81 -6.41 -2.83 -8.76
C VAL A 81 -6.50 -4.26 -8.20
N LEU A 82 -6.30 -5.27 -9.04
CA LEU A 82 -6.31 -6.66 -8.57
C LEU A 82 -5.24 -6.92 -7.50
N LEU A 83 -4.04 -6.36 -7.67
CA LEU A 83 -2.95 -6.46 -6.69
C LEU A 83 -3.36 -5.91 -5.32
N THR A 84 -4.17 -4.84 -5.25
CA THR A 84 -4.65 -4.33 -3.95
C THR A 84 -5.48 -5.35 -3.16
N VAL A 85 -6.11 -6.31 -3.85
CA VAL A 85 -6.95 -7.35 -3.25
C VAL A 85 -6.14 -8.61 -2.94
N VAL A 86 -5.25 -9.02 -3.85
CA VAL A 86 -4.54 -10.30 -3.72
C VAL A 86 -3.20 -10.18 -2.99
N TRP A 87 -2.59 -8.99 -2.96
CA TRP A 87 -1.27 -8.81 -2.35
C TRP A 87 -1.40 -8.71 -0.83
N PRO A 88 -0.65 -9.53 -0.07
CA PRO A 88 -0.76 -9.52 1.38
C PRO A 88 -0.27 -8.18 1.94
N GLN A 89 -1.02 -7.68 2.94
CA GLN A 89 -0.59 -6.53 3.73
C GLN A 89 0.52 -6.93 4.71
N ALA A 90 1.40 -5.99 5.04
CA ALA A 90 2.41 -6.21 6.06
C ALA A 90 1.77 -6.53 7.42
N LYS A 91 2.49 -7.26 8.27
CA LYS A 91 2.07 -7.54 9.64
C LYS A 91 2.45 -6.35 10.52
N VAL A 92 1.51 -5.43 10.71
CA VAL A 92 1.64 -4.31 11.66
C VAL A 92 0.60 -4.50 12.75
N GLU A 93 1.06 -4.45 13.99
CA GLU A 93 0.16 -4.42 15.14
C GLU A 93 -0.15 -2.97 15.53
N TYR A 94 -1.40 -2.73 15.89
CA TYR A 94 -1.86 -1.45 16.39
C TYR A 94 -2.21 -1.53 17.89
N SER A 95 -2.00 -0.42 18.59
CA SER A 95 -2.58 -0.15 19.90
C SER A 95 -3.71 0.86 19.69
N ARG A 96 -4.95 0.43 19.91
CA ARG A 96 -6.13 1.29 19.72
C ARG A 96 -6.38 2.15 20.94
N GLU A 97 -6.53 3.44 20.71
CA GLU A 97 -7.01 4.41 21.69
C GLU A 97 -8.38 4.94 21.26
N MET A 98 -9.37 4.91 22.15
CA MET A 98 -10.68 5.51 21.92
C MET A 98 -10.68 6.95 22.45
N LEU A 99 -10.68 7.92 21.53
CA LEU A 99 -10.72 9.33 21.88
C LEU A 99 -12.17 9.82 21.94
N ARG A 100 -12.59 10.27 23.11
CA ARG A 100 -13.89 10.93 23.30
C ARG A 100 -13.79 12.40 22.87
N LEU A 101 -14.72 12.81 22.03
CA LEU A 101 -14.79 14.15 21.45
C LEU A 101 -15.70 15.06 22.28
N GLN A 102 -15.58 16.37 22.07
CA GLN A 102 -16.33 17.38 22.84
C GLN A 102 -17.85 17.28 22.68
N ASP A 103 -18.33 16.79 21.54
CA ASP A 103 -19.76 16.60 21.26
C ASP A 103 -20.34 15.31 21.88
N GLY A 104 -19.53 14.58 22.66
CA GLY A 104 -19.92 13.33 23.31
C GLY A 104 -19.79 12.10 22.43
N GLY A 105 -19.44 12.24 21.15
CA GLY A 105 -19.06 11.11 20.29
C GLY A 105 -17.63 10.62 20.57
N HIS A 106 -17.20 9.64 19.79
CA HIS A 106 -15.85 9.10 19.89
C HIS A 106 -15.31 8.65 18.54
N VAL A 107 -13.99 8.65 18.44
CA VAL A 107 -13.21 8.18 17.31
C VAL A 107 -12.14 7.21 17.80
N ALA A 108 -11.62 6.37 16.90
CA ALA A 108 -10.55 5.45 17.24
C ALA A 108 -9.23 5.92 16.60
N VAL A 109 -8.19 6.02 17.42
CA VAL A 109 -6.83 6.34 16.99
C VAL A 109 -5.99 5.07 17.13
N ASP A 110 -5.53 4.53 16.01
CA ASP A 110 -4.74 3.31 15.99
C ASP A 110 -3.25 3.67 15.88
N TRP A 111 -2.53 3.45 16.97
CA TRP A 111 -1.10 3.71 17.08
C TRP A 111 -0.31 2.50 16.62
N CYS A 112 0.60 2.65 15.65
CA CYS A 112 1.46 1.52 15.29
C CYS A 112 2.37 1.15 16.46
N LYS A 113 2.41 -0.15 16.80
CA LYS A 113 3.38 -0.67 17.76
C LYS A 113 4.79 -0.69 17.16
N GLY A 114 5.79 -0.87 18.03
CA GLY A 114 7.19 -0.90 17.62
C GLY A 114 7.84 0.48 17.51
N THR A 115 7.20 1.55 17.98
CA THR A 115 7.72 2.93 17.91
C THR A 115 8.56 3.33 19.12
N ALA A 116 8.78 2.42 20.08
CA ALA A 116 9.47 2.70 21.34
C ALA A 116 10.97 3.01 21.18
N HIS A 117 11.58 2.59 20.07
CA HIS A 117 12.98 2.88 19.75
C HIS A 117 13.16 4.20 18.99
N LEU A 118 12.06 4.84 18.56
CA LEU A 118 12.11 6.12 17.88
C LEU A 118 12.35 7.23 18.90
N ALA A 119 13.05 8.29 18.47
CA ALA A 119 13.24 9.48 19.28
C ALA A 119 11.91 10.14 19.66
N GLU A 120 11.93 10.94 20.73
CA GLU A 120 10.74 11.67 21.20
C GLU A 120 10.23 12.67 20.16
N ASP A 121 11.13 13.30 19.41
CA ASP A 121 10.85 14.26 18.34
C ASP A 121 10.59 13.62 16.98
N ALA A 122 10.61 12.27 16.89
CA ALA A 122 10.38 11.56 15.65
C ALA A 122 9.03 12.00 15.01
N PRO A 123 9.01 12.29 13.70
CA PRO A 123 7.84 12.83 13.03
C PRO A 123 6.67 11.83 13.03
N ILE A 124 5.46 12.34 13.20
CA ILE A 124 4.23 11.55 13.20
C ILE A 124 3.59 11.63 11.81
N VAL A 125 3.25 10.47 11.24
CA VAL A 125 2.43 10.40 10.03
C VAL A 125 1.01 10.05 10.42
N LEU A 126 0.11 11.02 10.29
CA LEU A 126 -1.32 10.84 10.52
C LEU A 126 -2.00 10.36 9.22
N VAL A 127 -2.42 9.10 9.22
CA VAL A 127 -3.06 8.44 8.09
C VAL A 127 -4.57 8.66 8.15
N LEU A 128 -5.12 9.19 7.05
CA LEU A 128 -6.53 9.51 6.87
C LEU A 128 -7.14 8.56 5.84
N HIS A 129 -8.02 7.67 6.29
CA HIS A 129 -8.61 6.68 5.41
C HIS A 129 -9.78 7.21 4.55
N GLY A 130 -9.99 6.53 3.42
CA GLY A 130 -11.09 6.79 2.47
C GLY A 130 -12.48 6.47 3.02
N LEU A 131 -13.49 6.45 2.15
CA LEU A 131 -14.91 6.34 2.52
C LEU A 131 -15.24 5.10 3.36
N THR A 132 -14.68 3.94 3.01
CA THR A 132 -14.98 2.63 3.64
C THR A 132 -13.76 1.99 4.30
N GLY A 133 -12.67 2.75 4.47
CA GLY A 133 -11.40 2.23 4.97
C GLY A 133 -11.32 2.08 6.49
N CYS A 134 -10.22 1.49 6.94
CA CYS A 134 -9.76 1.48 8.32
C CYS A 134 -8.24 1.26 8.36
N SER A 135 -7.65 1.19 9.56
CA SER A 135 -6.22 0.92 9.79
C SER A 135 -5.66 -0.30 9.05
N ASP A 136 -6.45 -1.36 8.88
CA ASP A 136 -6.01 -2.59 8.21
C ASP A 136 -5.53 -2.39 6.77
N GLY A 137 -6.11 -1.40 6.07
CA GLY A 137 -5.75 -1.06 4.69
C GLY A 137 -4.40 -0.38 4.51
N TYR A 138 -3.79 0.08 5.62
CA TYR A 138 -2.57 0.90 5.59
C TYR A 138 -1.39 0.20 6.27
N ARG A 139 -1.49 -1.09 6.58
CA ARG A 139 -0.43 -1.81 7.30
C ARG A 139 0.89 -1.79 6.55
N SER A 140 0.90 -2.03 5.24
CA SER A 140 2.15 -1.95 4.45
C SER A 140 2.75 -0.55 4.48
N PHE A 141 1.92 0.48 4.29
CA PHE A 141 2.39 1.86 4.41
C PHE A 141 2.95 2.18 5.81
N CYS A 142 2.26 1.73 6.86
CA CYS A 142 2.71 1.93 8.24
C CYS A 142 4.04 1.22 8.50
N ALA A 143 4.25 0.03 7.95
CA ALA A 143 5.52 -0.69 8.06
C ALA A 143 6.67 0.09 7.41
N ASP A 144 6.44 0.64 6.21
CA ASP A 144 7.43 1.45 5.50
C ASP A 144 7.74 2.75 6.26
N ALA A 145 6.71 3.41 6.80
CA ALA A 145 6.86 4.61 7.60
C ALA A 145 7.66 4.34 8.90
N LEU A 146 7.43 3.21 9.57
CA LEU A 146 8.22 2.79 10.73
C LEU A 146 9.70 2.60 10.37
N GLN A 147 9.99 1.93 9.25
CA GLN A 147 11.36 1.73 8.77
C GLN A 147 12.04 3.05 8.40
N ALA A 148 11.27 4.02 7.90
CA ALA A 148 11.75 5.37 7.61
C ALA A 148 11.89 6.27 8.86
N GLY A 149 11.65 5.75 10.07
CA GLY A 149 11.81 6.49 11.33
C GLY A 149 10.62 7.39 11.70
N TYR A 150 9.46 7.21 11.05
CA TYR A 150 8.23 7.91 11.39
C TYR A 150 7.43 7.11 12.42
N ARG A 151 6.59 7.82 13.18
CA ARG A 151 5.58 7.26 14.08
C ARG A 151 4.21 7.29 13.38
N PRO A 152 3.76 6.20 12.74
CA PRO A 152 2.51 6.20 11.99
C PRO A 152 1.32 6.01 12.93
N VAL A 153 0.28 6.79 12.69
CA VAL A 153 -0.96 6.81 13.47
C VAL A 153 -2.11 6.83 12.49
N VAL A 154 -3.05 5.89 12.60
CA VAL A 154 -4.23 5.87 11.75
C VAL A 154 -5.41 6.47 12.48
N PHE A 155 -5.98 7.52 11.91
CA PHE A 155 -7.22 8.12 12.39
C PHE A 155 -8.41 7.38 11.79
N ASN A 156 -9.09 6.56 12.58
CA ASN A 156 -10.36 5.97 12.20
C ASN A 156 -11.51 6.93 12.55
N LYS A 157 -12.27 7.28 11.52
CA LYS A 157 -13.47 8.13 11.65
C LYS A 157 -14.54 7.46 12.52
N ARG A 158 -15.55 8.23 12.92
CA ARG A 158 -16.67 7.71 13.73
C ARG A 158 -17.33 6.54 12.99
N GLY A 159 -17.66 5.47 13.71
CA GLY A 159 -18.29 4.29 13.12
C GLY A 159 -17.37 3.44 12.22
N HIS A 160 -16.08 3.76 12.10
CA HIS A 160 -15.14 3.02 11.27
C HIS A 160 -14.15 2.21 12.11
N GLY A 161 -13.53 1.22 11.47
CA GLY A 161 -12.53 0.35 12.10
C GLY A 161 -13.09 -0.46 13.26
N GLY A 162 -14.40 -0.71 13.34
CA GLY A 162 -15.04 -1.39 14.46
C GLY A 162 -15.39 -0.49 15.65
N SER A 163 -15.24 0.84 15.53
CA SER A 163 -15.77 1.78 16.52
C SER A 163 -17.30 1.91 16.39
N THR A 164 -18.01 2.04 17.50
CA THR A 164 -19.46 2.29 17.49
C THR A 164 -19.75 3.75 17.11
N LEU A 165 -20.88 4.02 16.45
CA LEU A 165 -21.30 5.39 16.17
C LEU A 165 -22.20 5.90 17.31
N ALA A 166 -21.62 6.63 18.28
CA ALA A 166 -22.38 7.16 19.42
C ALA A 166 -23.27 8.37 19.08
N VAL A 167 -22.81 9.21 18.14
CA VAL A 167 -23.52 10.42 17.71
C VAL A 167 -23.77 10.32 16.21
N PRO A 168 -25.03 10.45 15.74
CA PRO A 168 -25.35 10.35 14.32
C PRO A 168 -24.93 11.63 13.58
N LEU A 169 -23.66 11.68 13.19
CA LEU A 169 -23.07 12.77 12.41
C LEU A 169 -22.68 12.26 11.02
N LEU A 170 -23.16 12.93 9.96
CA LEU A 170 -22.79 12.60 8.58
C LEU A 170 -21.35 13.08 8.28
N GLN A 171 -20.54 12.19 7.70
CA GLN A 171 -19.12 12.43 7.43
C GLN A 171 -18.73 12.12 5.98
N ALA A 172 -19.49 12.65 5.00
CA ALA A 172 -19.33 12.32 3.59
C ALA A 172 -17.88 12.42 3.07
N PHE A 173 -17.13 13.43 3.54
CA PHE A 173 -15.70 13.64 3.21
C PHE A 173 -14.82 13.72 4.46
N GLY A 174 -15.28 13.11 5.57
CA GLY A 174 -14.69 13.28 6.90
C GLY A 174 -15.27 14.45 7.69
N CYS A 175 -14.70 14.71 8.86
CA CYS A 175 -15.11 15.78 9.76
C CYS A 175 -13.88 16.56 10.23
N VAL A 176 -13.78 17.84 9.83
CA VAL A 176 -12.65 18.71 10.19
C VAL A 176 -12.59 18.95 11.70
N LYS A 177 -13.73 18.99 12.40
CA LYS A 177 -13.78 19.17 13.86
C LYS A 177 -13.11 17.99 14.58
N ASP A 178 -13.52 16.77 14.25
CA ASP A 178 -12.92 15.54 14.80
C ASP A 178 -11.42 15.49 14.52
N MET A 179 -11.02 15.78 13.28
CA MET A 179 -9.61 15.79 12.89
C MET A 179 -8.80 16.82 13.69
N LYS A 180 -9.34 18.02 13.92
CA LYS A 180 -8.68 19.02 14.77
C LYS A 180 -8.52 18.50 16.19
N GLU A 181 -9.57 17.93 16.79
CA GLU A 181 -9.49 17.38 18.15
C GLU A 181 -8.44 16.27 18.28
N VAL A 182 -8.36 15.38 17.28
CA VAL A 182 -7.33 14.34 17.20
C VAL A 182 -5.93 14.93 17.06
N ILE A 183 -5.74 15.93 16.20
CA ILE A 183 -4.44 16.60 16.04
C ILE A 183 -4.00 17.24 17.36
N HIS A 184 -4.89 17.99 18.04
CA HIS A 184 -4.57 18.58 19.35
C HIS A 184 -4.26 17.51 20.40
N HIS A 185 -4.94 16.37 20.36
CA HIS A 185 -4.65 15.24 21.23
C HIS A 185 -3.23 14.71 20.99
N ILE A 186 -2.88 14.44 19.74
CA ILE A 186 -1.56 13.96 19.34
C ILE A 186 -0.46 14.97 19.73
N GLN A 187 -0.67 16.26 19.49
CA GLN A 187 0.28 17.32 19.85
C GLN A 187 0.51 17.43 21.36
N ARG A 188 -0.49 17.14 22.19
CA ARG A 188 -0.32 17.09 23.64
C ARG A 188 0.52 15.89 24.10
N LEU A 189 0.36 14.75 23.43
CA LEU A 189 1.14 13.54 23.72
C LEU A 189 2.59 13.65 23.22
N PHE A 190 2.79 14.29 22.06
CA PHE A 190 4.07 14.41 21.38
C PHE A 190 4.34 15.87 20.98
N PRO A 191 4.65 16.75 21.95
CA PRO A 191 4.80 18.19 21.70
C PRO A 191 6.03 18.54 20.85
N ALA A 192 7.05 17.69 20.83
CA ALA A 192 8.28 17.88 20.05
C ALA A 192 8.19 17.34 18.61
N SER A 193 7.19 16.50 18.31
CA SER A 193 7.07 15.87 17.00
C SER A 193 6.34 16.76 16.00
N SER A 194 6.86 16.82 14.77
CA SER A 194 6.09 17.35 13.65
C SER A 194 5.02 16.35 13.19
N ILE A 195 3.88 16.84 12.70
CA ILE A 195 2.78 16.00 12.20
C ILE A 195 2.63 16.23 10.70
N VAL A 196 2.62 15.13 9.93
CA VAL A 196 2.37 15.11 8.48
C VAL A 196 1.11 14.30 8.22
N GLY A 197 0.17 14.88 7.47
CA GLY A 197 -1.04 14.18 7.05
C GLY A 197 -0.82 13.41 5.75
N MET A 198 -1.21 12.15 5.72
CA MET A 198 -1.28 11.35 4.51
C MET A 198 -2.70 10.83 4.30
N SER A 199 -3.19 10.93 3.07
CA SER A 199 -4.34 10.17 2.62
C SER A 199 -4.06 9.54 1.27
N CYS A 200 -4.38 8.26 1.14
CA CYS A 200 -4.49 7.55 -0.12
C CYS A 200 -5.64 6.57 0.02
N HIS A 201 -6.26 6.11 -1.07
CA HIS A 201 -7.35 5.12 -0.97
C HIS A 201 -6.84 3.74 -1.43
N PRO A 202 -6.35 2.90 -0.50
CA PRO A 202 -6.22 1.48 -0.78
C PRO A 202 -7.63 0.90 -0.83
N LEU A 203 -7.93 0.13 -1.87
CA LEU A 203 -9.17 -0.63 -1.99
C LEU A 203 -9.09 -1.82 -1.03
N SER A 204 -9.29 -1.57 0.26
CA SER A 204 -9.42 -2.60 1.28
C SER A 204 -10.72 -2.33 2.04
N SER A 205 -11.70 -3.21 1.86
CA SER A 205 -12.94 -3.14 2.65
C SER A 205 -12.66 -3.72 4.03
N CYS A 206 -12.80 -2.91 5.07
CA CYS A 206 -12.93 -3.43 6.42
C CYS A 206 -14.43 -3.71 6.63
N ALA A 207 -14.82 -4.97 6.45
CA ALA A 207 -16.18 -5.44 6.75
C ALA A 207 -16.34 -5.70 8.26
#